data_AF-A0A1H3EJZ9-F1
#
_entry.id   AF-A0A1H3EJZ9-F1
#
_cell.length_a   1.000
_cell.length_b   1.000
_cell.length_c   1.000
_cell.angle_alpha   90.00
_cell.angle_beta   90.00
_cell.angle_gamma   90.00
#
_symmetry.space_group_name_H-M   'P 1'
#
loop_
_entity.id
_entity.type
_entity.pdbx_description
1 polymer ?
#
loop_
_entity_poly.entity_id
_entity_poly.type
_entity_poly.pdbx_seq_one_letter_code
_entity_poly.pdbx_strand_id
1 'polypeptide(L)'
;MSESSKVLLVAAGGTIGMMYDERAKGYVPGLNAGEMLSWLKSKDLPCEVSVVDWSHQPSSHYNIRMMADLVELLRKEAAQGLSGIVVTTGTDSMEEMAYLVDLLWPYPYPVIITGSMVPHGELSSDGPRNLYHSLLAASSESTWGLGVLVCFQDQLFAANEVYKLNSYRKDAMTTLNKGPVAEIVANKTCVLKKPKRGRVIEEMVQPAKEVEILWATLGGGERILKMLAEDENLEGLVLAGFGAGNVNPAWVPQIRQIVRNDVPVVITSRCLQARVLTCYGYEGSAQKLIELGVLSGGNLTPLQARLKLAVGIGKGFTGKDLQSYLLDQ
;
A
#
# COMPACT_ATOMS: atom_id res chain seq x y z
N MET A 1 -16.41 30.73 14.65
CA MET A 1 -15.68 30.61 13.38
C MET A 1 -14.93 29.31 13.48
N SER A 2 -15.29 28.28 12.70
CA SER A 2 -14.47 27.07 12.66
C SER A 2 -13.07 27.49 12.23
N GLU A 3 -12.02 27.07 12.94
CA GLU A 3 -10.66 27.19 12.42
C GLU A 3 -10.66 26.62 10.99
N SER A 4 -10.07 27.36 10.06
CA SER A 4 -10.00 26.92 8.67
C SER A 4 -9.22 25.61 8.64
N SER A 5 -9.87 24.50 8.24
CA SER A 5 -9.21 23.20 8.10
C SER A 5 -7.97 23.37 7.20
N LYS A 6 -6.83 22.85 7.65
CA LYS A 6 -5.56 22.94 6.92
C LYS A 6 -5.15 21.56 6.45
N VAL A 7 -4.98 21.40 5.14
CA VAL A 7 -4.54 20.15 4.50
C VAL A 7 -3.16 20.35 3.90
N LEU A 8 -2.30 19.34 4.03
CA LEU A 8 -1.04 19.27 3.31
C LEU A 8 -1.22 18.44 2.04
N LEU A 9 -0.79 18.98 0.90
CA LEU A 9 -0.66 18.25 -0.36
C LEU A 9 0.81 17.88 -0.58
N VAL A 10 1.11 16.58 -0.54
CA VAL A 10 2.44 16.02 -0.79
C VAL A 10 2.50 15.43 -2.19
N ALA A 11 3.37 15.95 -3.04
CA ALA A 11 3.67 15.33 -4.33
C ALA A 11 4.72 14.22 -4.18
N ALA A 12 4.32 13.01 -4.57
CA ALA A 12 5.14 11.81 -4.72
C ALA A 12 5.14 11.32 -6.18
N GLY A 13 4.92 12.22 -7.15
CA GLY A 13 4.98 11.93 -8.58
C GLY A 13 3.75 11.18 -9.12
N GLY A 14 4.01 10.27 -10.07
CA GLY A 14 2.96 9.51 -10.75
C GLY A 14 2.29 10.22 -11.93
N THR A 15 1.44 9.48 -12.65
CA THR A 15 0.73 9.90 -13.85
C THR A 15 -0.01 11.24 -13.71
N ILE A 16 -0.53 11.54 -12.51
CA ILE A 16 -1.19 12.82 -12.22
C ILE A 16 -0.25 14.01 -12.46
N GLY A 17 1.05 13.88 -12.15
CA GLY A 17 2.07 14.90 -12.36
C GLY A 17 2.89 14.74 -13.64
N MET A 18 2.46 13.87 -14.58
CA MET A 18 3.18 13.62 -15.83
C MET A 18 2.62 14.46 -16.99
N MET A 19 3.53 14.92 -17.86
CA MET A 19 3.22 15.66 -19.09
C MET A 19 3.86 14.96 -20.30
N TYR A 20 3.26 15.13 -21.47
CA TYR A 20 3.83 14.60 -22.70
C TYR A 20 5.07 15.40 -23.09
N ASP A 21 6.20 14.72 -23.28
CA ASP A 21 7.43 15.30 -23.79
C ASP A 21 7.72 14.76 -25.20
N GLU A 22 7.78 15.68 -26.17
CA GLU A 22 8.00 15.36 -27.59
C GLU A 22 9.37 14.73 -27.85
N ARG A 23 10.39 15.05 -27.05
CA ARG A 23 11.74 14.51 -27.23
C ARG A 23 11.82 13.08 -26.72
N ALA A 24 11.20 12.80 -25.59
CA ALA A 24 11.06 11.48 -25.00
C ALA A 24 10.02 10.61 -25.73
N LYS A 25 9.15 11.22 -26.54
CA LYS A 25 8.00 10.57 -27.21
C LYS A 25 7.12 9.81 -26.23
N GLY A 26 6.86 10.43 -25.08
CA GLY A 26 6.12 9.80 -23.99
C GLY A 26 5.88 10.76 -22.83
N TYR A 27 5.08 10.29 -21.86
CA TYR A 27 4.80 11.06 -20.66
C TYR A 27 5.95 10.93 -19.66
N VAL A 28 6.42 12.07 -19.16
CA VAL A 28 7.50 12.18 -18.18
C VAL A 28 7.05 13.03 -16.99
N PRO A 29 7.65 12.87 -15.80
CA PRO A 29 7.38 13.77 -14.69
C PRO A 29 7.62 15.23 -15.08
N GLY A 30 6.68 16.11 -14.74
CA GLY A 30 6.79 17.51 -15.13
C GLY A 30 6.00 18.51 -14.30
N LEU A 31 5.18 18.06 -13.34
CA LEU A 31 4.35 18.95 -12.51
C LEU A 31 4.68 18.79 -11.03
N ASN A 32 4.78 19.93 -10.36
CA ASN A 32 4.91 20.02 -8.90
C ASN A 32 3.54 20.14 -8.20
N ALA A 33 3.51 20.00 -6.88
CA ALA A 33 2.28 20.06 -6.09
C ALA A 33 1.50 21.38 -6.26
N GLY A 34 2.20 22.51 -6.37
CA GLY A 34 1.58 23.83 -6.59
C GLY A 34 0.93 23.96 -7.96
N GLU A 35 1.58 23.44 -9.00
CA GLU A 35 1.03 23.38 -10.36
C GLU A 35 -0.21 22.47 -10.40
N MET A 36 -0.17 21.31 -9.73
CA MET A 36 -1.34 20.44 -9.61
C MET A 36 -2.51 21.13 -8.88
N LEU A 37 -2.22 21.85 -7.80
CA LEU A 37 -3.23 22.61 -7.06
C LEU A 37 -3.86 23.72 -7.92
N SER A 38 -3.10 24.33 -8.84
CA SER A 38 -3.57 25.41 -9.72
C SER A 38 -4.66 25.00 -10.71
N TRP A 39 -4.86 23.70 -10.93
CA TRP A 39 -5.99 23.20 -11.74
C TRP A 39 -7.34 23.49 -11.09
N LEU A 40 -7.34 23.66 -9.76
CA LEU A 40 -8.50 23.99 -8.96
C LEU A 40 -8.53 25.50 -8.74
N LYS A 41 -9.68 26.14 -8.95
CA LYS A 41 -9.79 27.58 -8.66
C LYS A 41 -9.71 27.77 -7.15
N SER A 42 -8.94 28.76 -6.69
CA SER A 42 -8.73 29.03 -5.27
C SER A 42 -10.04 29.17 -4.48
N LYS A 43 -11.05 29.82 -5.06
CA LYS A 43 -12.38 30.00 -4.46
C LYS A 43 -13.20 28.70 -4.29
N ASP A 44 -12.82 27.66 -5.03
CA ASP A 44 -13.53 26.37 -5.04
C ASP A 44 -12.85 25.37 -4.08
N LEU A 45 -11.65 25.68 -3.53
CA LEU A 45 -10.94 24.82 -2.60
C LEU A 45 -11.75 24.61 -1.31
N PRO A 46 -11.86 23.36 -0.81
CA PRO A 46 -12.65 23.06 0.39
C PRO A 46 -11.96 23.46 1.69
N CYS A 47 -10.66 23.81 1.64
CA CYS A 47 -9.81 24.05 2.80
C CYS A 47 -8.57 24.87 2.42
N GLU A 48 -7.82 25.32 3.42
CA GLU A 48 -6.48 25.87 3.19
C GLU A 48 -5.52 24.73 2.83
N VAL A 49 -4.76 24.88 1.75
CA VAL A 49 -3.84 23.85 1.25
C VAL A 49 -2.41 24.38 1.28
N SER A 50 -1.55 23.67 2.02
CA SER A 50 -0.09 23.81 1.93
C SER A 50 0.48 22.73 1.02
N VAL A 51 1.62 22.97 0.39
CA VAL A 51 2.21 22.04 -0.59
C VAL A 51 3.63 21.66 -0.22
N VAL A 52 3.99 20.39 -0.44
CA VAL A 52 5.36 19.88 -0.34
C VAL A 52 5.62 18.94 -1.51
N ASP A 53 6.73 19.16 -2.22
CA ASP A 53 7.23 18.24 -3.23
C ASP A 53 8.25 17.30 -2.60
N TRP A 54 7.83 16.06 -2.32
CA TRP A 54 8.72 15.03 -1.77
C TRP A 54 9.50 14.32 -2.87
N SER A 55 8.83 13.97 -3.96
CA SER A 55 9.41 13.27 -5.11
C SER A 55 8.53 13.42 -6.34
N HIS A 56 9.12 13.31 -7.53
CA HIS A 56 8.40 13.30 -8.81
C HIS A 56 8.58 11.98 -9.57
N GLN A 57 9.06 10.93 -8.91
CA GLN A 57 9.37 9.67 -9.58
C GLN A 57 8.11 8.91 -10.04
N PRO A 58 8.22 8.09 -11.10
CA PRO A 58 7.25 7.03 -11.40
C PRO A 58 7.07 6.12 -10.17
N SER A 59 5.84 5.70 -9.90
CA SER A 59 5.53 4.90 -8.71
C SER A 59 6.24 3.55 -8.68
N SER A 60 6.61 3.02 -9.85
CA SER A 60 7.39 1.79 -10.02
C SER A 60 8.87 1.91 -9.60
N HIS A 61 9.37 3.12 -9.35
CA HIS A 61 10.75 3.33 -8.89
C HIS A 61 10.89 3.32 -7.37
N TYR A 62 9.76 3.41 -6.64
CA TYR A 62 9.80 3.42 -5.18
C TYR A 62 10.18 2.06 -4.62
N ASN A 63 10.97 2.08 -3.56
CA ASN A 63 11.28 0.94 -2.72
C ASN A 63 10.85 1.20 -1.27
N ILE A 64 10.89 0.16 -0.43
CA ILE A 64 10.44 0.22 0.96
C ILE A 64 11.17 1.31 1.79
N ARG A 65 12.47 1.55 1.56
CA ARG A 65 13.21 2.58 2.30
C ARG A 65 12.75 3.98 1.94
N MET A 66 12.59 4.26 0.64
CA MET A 66 12.01 5.53 0.19
C MET A 66 10.61 5.74 0.80
N MET A 67 9.83 4.67 0.92
CA MET A 67 8.52 4.77 1.57
C MET A 67 8.60 5.01 3.07
N ALA A 68 9.63 4.52 3.77
CA ALA A 68 9.89 4.91 5.15
C ALA A 68 10.21 6.40 5.26
N ASP A 69 10.99 6.96 4.32
CA ASP A 69 11.28 8.40 4.27
C ASP A 69 10.01 9.23 4.03
N LEU A 70 9.09 8.76 3.16
CA LEU A 70 7.78 9.39 2.99
C LEU A 70 6.99 9.37 4.30
N VAL A 71 6.91 8.23 4.99
CA VAL A 71 6.21 8.12 6.28
C VAL A 71 6.82 9.08 7.29
N GLU A 72 8.14 9.17 7.40
CA GLU A 72 8.80 10.11 8.31
C GLU A 72 8.42 11.56 8.03
N LEU A 73 8.42 11.96 6.74
CA LEU A 73 7.94 13.27 6.31
C LEU A 73 6.49 13.49 6.74
N LEU A 74 5.59 12.56 6.43
CA LEU A 74 4.16 12.68 6.75
C LEU A 74 3.97 12.83 8.27
N ARG A 75 4.71 12.06 9.07
CA ARG A 75 4.64 12.07 10.54
C ARG A 75 5.22 13.34 11.16
N LYS A 76 6.20 13.97 10.51
CA LYS A 76 6.74 15.27 10.90
C LYS A 76 5.73 16.40 10.63
N GLU A 77 5.11 16.41 9.45
CA GLU A 77 4.12 17.42 9.07
C GLU A 77 2.83 17.30 9.89
N ALA A 78 2.44 16.07 10.18
CA ALA A 78 1.42 15.68 11.14
C ALA A 78 1.49 16.45 12.48
N ALA A 79 2.68 16.69 13.01
CA ALA A 79 2.88 17.37 14.29
C ALA A 79 2.50 18.86 14.27
N GLN A 80 2.18 19.43 13.10
CA GLN A 80 1.86 20.84 12.92
C GLN A 80 0.35 21.17 13.04
N GLY A 81 -0.49 20.19 13.41
CA GLY A 81 -1.93 20.41 13.63
C GLY A 81 -2.76 20.46 12.34
N LEU A 82 -2.48 19.55 11.39
CA LEU A 82 -3.24 19.42 10.14
C LEU A 82 -4.58 18.71 10.35
N SER A 83 -5.56 19.00 9.49
CA SER A 83 -6.84 18.30 9.44
C SER A 83 -6.77 16.98 8.66
N GLY A 84 -5.76 16.85 7.80
CA GLY A 84 -5.48 15.67 6.98
C GLY A 84 -4.33 15.92 6.01
N ILE A 85 -3.88 14.87 5.34
CA ILE A 85 -2.84 14.94 4.31
C ILE A 85 -3.35 14.29 3.02
N VAL A 86 -3.05 14.89 1.87
CA VAL A 86 -3.24 14.30 0.55
C VAL A 86 -1.87 13.98 -0.03
N VAL A 87 -1.67 12.75 -0.51
CA VAL A 87 -0.45 12.33 -1.20
C VAL A 87 -0.79 11.97 -2.64
N THR A 88 -0.21 12.67 -3.61
CA THR A 88 -0.35 12.31 -5.03
C THR A 88 0.77 11.35 -5.43
N THR A 89 0.42 10.21 -6.02
CA THR A 89 1.39 9.21 -6.50
C THR A 89 0.92 8.55 -7.79
N GLY A 90 1.76 7.67 -8.35
CA GLY A 90 1.41 6.84 -9.49
C GLY A 90 0.57 5.63 -9.06
N THR A 91 -0.25 5.14 -9.98
CA THR A 91 -1.25 4.12 -9.65
C THR A 91 -0.67 2.70 -9.55
N ASP A 92 0.55 2.46 -10.04
CA ASP A 92 1.10 1.10 -10.15
C ASP A 92 1.45 0.46 -8.80
N SER A 93 1.97 1.24 -7.86
CA SER A 93 2.30 0.76 -6.50
C SER A 93 1.43 1.43 -5.43
N MET A 94 0.32 2.07 -5.82
CA MET A 94 -0.53 2.84 -4.91
C MET A 94 -1.09 2.02 -3.76
N GLU A 95 -1.50 0.77 -4.01
CA GLU A 95 -2.01 -0.13 -2.97
C GLU A 95 -0.92 -0.49 -1.94
N GLU A 96 0.32 -0.70 -2.40
CA GLU A 96 1.47 -0.98 -1.54
C GLU A 96 1.89 0.26 -0.74
N MET A 97 1.96 1.42 -1.40
CA MET A 97 2.29 2.69 -0.75
C MET A 97 1.27 3.04 0.33
N ALA A 98 -0.04 2.93 0.01
CA ALA A 98 -1.11 3.19 0.96
C ALA A 98 -1.06 2.25 2.14
N TYR A 99 -0.86 0.96 1.89
CA TYR A 99 -0.81 -0.03 2.96
C TYR A 99 0.40 0.17 3.89
N LEU A 100 1.58 0.46 3.34
CA LEU A 100 2.77 0.72 4.14
C LEU A 100 2.62 1.97 5.01
N VAL A 101 2.05 3.05 4.48
CA VAL A 101 1.72 4.24 5.29
C VAL A 101 0.70 3.86 6.37
N ASP A 102 -0.34 3.07 6.06
CA ASP A 102 -1.36 2.68 7.04
C ASP A 102 -0.80 1.90 8.24
N LEU A 103 0.16 0.99 7.98
CA LEU A 103 0.84 0.23 9.03
C LEU A 103 1.64 1.11 10.00
N LEU A 104 2.03 2.32 9.58
CA LEU A 104 2.90 3.25 10.30
C LEU A 104 2.22 4.58 10.65
N TRP A 105 0.89 4.66 10.51
CA TRP A 105 0.09 5.87 10.71
C TRP A 105 -0.81 5.78 11.96
N PRO A 106 -0.32 6.25 13.14
CA PRO A 106 -1.06 6.18 14.40
C PRO A 106 -2.01 7.37 14.62
N TYR A 107 -1.96 8.38 13.74
CA TYR A 107 -2.75 9.60 13.92
C TYR A 107 -4.22 9.38 13.54
N PRO A 108 -5.15 10.10 14.19
CA PRO A 108 -6.57 9.97 13.91
C PRO A 108 -6.99 10.64 12.59
N TYR A 109 -6.33 11.71 12.16
CA TYR A 109 -6.68 12.36 10.89
C TYR A 109 -6.18 11.53 9.69
N PRO A 110 -6.88 11.62 8.55
CA PRO A 110 -6.63 10.77 7.40
C PRO A 110 -5.34 11.16 6.67
N VAL A 111 -4.74 10.15 6.04
CA VAL A 111 -3.91 10.35 4.84
C VAL A 111 -4.71 9.83 3.65
N ILE A 112 -4.94 10.69 2.66
CA ILE A 112 -5.64 10.35 1.43
C ILE A 112 -4.61 10.22 0.31
N ILE A 113 -4.37 9.00 -0.15
CA ILE A 113 -3.53 8.74 -1.32
C ILE A 113 -4.39 8.84 -2.58
N THR A 114 -3.90 9.52 -3.59
CA THR A 114 -4.60 9.69 -4.86
C THR A 114 -3.63 9.77 -6.04
N GLY A 115 -4.18 9.81 -7.25
CA GLY A 115 -3.42 9.88 -8.49
C GLY A 115 -4.36 10.05 -9.68
N SER A 116 -3.88 9.63 -10.85
CA SER A 116 -4.66 9.67 -12.09
C SER A 116 -4.35 8.42 -12.93
N MET A 117 -5.35 7.86 -13.59
CA MET A 117 -5.11 6.82 -14.61
C MET A 117 -4.72 7.43 -15.95
N VAL A 118 -5.21 8.63 -16.24
CA VAL A 118 -4.93 9.37 -17.48
C VAL A 118 -4.02 10.57 -17.18
N PRO A 119 -2.92 10.77 -17.92
CA PRO A 119 -1.98 11.88 -17.68
C PRO A 119 -2.61 13.28 -17.67
N HIS A 120 -1.86 14.26 -17.19
CA HIS A 120 -2.25 15.66 -17.31
C HIS A 120 -2.27 16.09 -18.78
N GLY A 121 -3.10 17.09 -19.11
CA GLY A 121 -3.24 17.66 -20.45
C GLY A 121 -4.18 16.89 -21.38
N GLU A 122 -4.43 15.61 -21.10
CA GLU A 122 -5.42 14.81 -21.83
C GLU A 122 -6.86 15.21 -21.48
N LEU A 123 -7.73 15.29 -22.50
CA LEU A 123 -9.13 15.70 -22.34
C LEU A 123 -9.89 14.87 -21.30
N SER A 124 -9.53 13.59 -21.17
CA SER A 124 -10.24 12.64 -20.31
C SER A 124 -9.59 12.42 -18.93
N SER A 125 -8.61 13.26 -18.58
CA SER A 125 -7.86 13.18 -17.33
C SER A 125 -8.75 13.16 -16.10
N ASP A 126 -8.53 12.20 -15.20
CA ASP A 126 -9.21 12.07 -13.92
C ASP A 126 -8.50 12.81 -12.77
N GLY A 127 -7.27 13.28 -13.00
CA GLY A 127 -6.41 13.94 -12.00
C GLY A 127 -7.06 15.11 -11.25
N PRO A 128 -7.60 16.14 -11.94
CA PRO A 128 -8.21 17.28 -11.25
C PRO A 128 -9.38 16.89 -10.33
N ARG A 129 -10.23 15.97 -10.78
CA ARG A 129 -11.38 15.48 -9.99
C ARG A 129 -10.89 14.67 -8.78
N ASN A 130 -9.97 13.73 -8.99
CA ASN A 130 -9.42 12.91 -7.91
C ASN A 130 -8.70 13.78 -6.86
N LEU A 131 -7.95 14.79 -7.28
CA LEU A 131 -7.28 15.74 -6.38
C LEU A 131 -8.30 16.55 -5.56
N TYR A 132 -9.32 17.13 -6.21
CA TYR A 132 -10.37 17.89 -5.52
C TYR A 132 -11.09 17.03 -4.47
N HIS A 133 -11.48 15.81 -4.84
CA HIS A 133 -12.16 14.87 -3.95
C HIS A 133 -11.27 14.40 -2.79
N SER A 134 -9.96 14.28 -3.03
CA SER A 134 -9.00 13.97 -1.98
C SER A 134 -8.85 15.09 -0.97
N LEU A 135 -8.80 16.35 -1.42
CA LEU A 135 -8.75 17.53 -0.55
C LEU A 135 -10.05 17.67 0.26
N LEU A 136 -11.21 17.40 -0.35
CA LEU A 136 -12.51 17.38 0.33
C LEU A 136 -12.57 16.28 1.40
N ALA A 137 -12.05 15.08 1.11
CA ALA A 137 -11.99 13.98 2.06
C ALA A 137 -11.02 14.25 3.22
N ALA A 138 -9.83 14.80 2.93
CA ALA A 138 -8.80 15.11 3.91
C ALA A 138 -9.20 16.25 4.86
N SER A 139 -10.04 17.17 4.42
CA SER A 139 -10.55 18.28 5.23
C SER A 139 -11.79 17.94 6.06
N SER A 140 -12.36 16.74 5.89
CA SER A 140 -13.58 16.32 6.56
C SER A 140 -13.27 15.55 7.85
N GLU A 141 -13.74 16.03 9.01
CA GLU A 141 -13.64 15.28 10.27
C GLU A 141 -14.33 13.91 10.23
N SER A 142 -15.29 13.71 9.31
CA SER A 142 -15.97 12.43 9.14
C SER A 142 -15.03 11.29 8.74
N THR A 143 -13.89 11.61 8.12
CA THR A 143 -12.88 10.63 7.71
C THR A 143 -11.85 10.32 8.81
N TRP A 144 -11.93 10.99 9.96
CA TRP A 144 -11.03 10.72 11.07
C TRP A 144 -11.30 9.33 11.67
N GLY A 145 -10.21 8.64 12.02
CA GLY A 145 -10.22 7.27 12.51
C GLY A 145 -10.44 6.21 11.42
N LEU A 146 -10.56 6.59 10.14
CA LEU A 146 -10.65 5.64 9.04
C LEU A 146 -9.27 5.14 8.56
N GLY A 147 -8.18 5.75 9.03
CA GLY A 147 -6.81 5.38 8.67
C GLY A 147 -6.35 6.01 7.37
N VAL A 148 -5.48 5.32 6.64
CA VAL A 148 -5.05 5.74 5.30
C VAL A 148 -6.06 5.25 4.27
N LEU A 149 -6.47 6.15 3.38
CA LEU A 149 -7.47 5.90 2.35
C LEU A 149 -6.91 6.15 0.95
N VAL A 150 -7.43 5.46 -0.04
CA VAL A 150 -7.19 5.74 -1.46
C VAL A 150 -8.42 6.39 -2.06
N CYS A 151 -8.28 7.56 -2.68
CA CYS A 151 -9.38 8.28 -3.32
C CYS A 151 -9.31 8.17 -4.85
N PHE A 152 -10.30 7.51 -5.43
CA PHE A 152 -10.49 7.35 -6.88
C PHE A 152 -11.97 7.26 -7.21
N GLN A 153 -12.38 7.80 -8.36
CA GLN A 153 -13.75 7.63 -8.88
C GLN A 153 -14.88 8.08 -7.93
N ASP A 154 -14.67 9.15 -7.17
CA ASP A 154 -15.61 9.62 -6.13
C ASP A 154 -15.75 8.67 -4.95
N GLN A 155 -14.85 7.70 -4.82
CA GLN A 155 -14.89 6.72 -3.76
C GLN A 155 -13.59 6.76 -2.95
N LEU A 156 -13.71 6.42 -1.67
CA LEU A 156 -12.61 6.28 -0.73
C LEU A 156 -12.54 4.82 -0.31
N PHE A 157 -11.37 4.20 -0.50
CA PHE A 157 -11.11 2.82 -0.17
C PHE A 157 -10.10 2.73 0.98
N ALA A 158 -10.29 1.81 1.92
CA ALA A 158 -9.29 1.58 2.96
C ALA A 158 -8.01 0.99 2.36
N ALA A 159 -6.85 1.48 2.80
CA ALA A 159 -5.55 1.04 2.31
C ALA A 159 -5.32 -0.48 2.42
N ASN A 160 -5.89 -1.13 3.44
CA ASN A 160 -5.80 -2.58 3.63
C ASN A 160 -6.82 -3.40 2.83
N GLU A 161 -7.69 -2.77 2.04
CA GLU A 161 -8.75 -3.42 1.25
C GLU A 161 -8.66 -3.13 -0.25
N VAL A 162 -7.97 -2.06 -0.63
CA VAL A 162 -7.87 -1.57 -2.02
C VAL A 162 -6.84 -2.36 -2.82
N TYR A 163 -7.12 -2.51 -4.11
CA TYR A 163 -6.16 -2.99 -5.10
C TYR A 163 -6.49 -2.44 -6.49
N LYS A 164 -5.50 -2.47 -7.39
CA LYS A 164 -5.62 -2.08 -8.79
C LYS A 164 -6.05 -3.28 -9.65
N LEU A 165 -7.33 -3.30 -10.03
CA LEU A 165 -7.93 -4.35 -10.85
C LEU A 165 -7.59 -4.23 -12.35
N ASN A 166 -7.35 -3.02 -12.84
CA ASN A 166 -7.15 -2.77 -14.27
C ASN A 166 -5.91 -1.89 -14.52
N SER A 167 -5.16 -2.19 -15.58
CA SER A 167 -3.95 -1.43 -15.93
C SER A 167 -4.22 -0.09 -16.60
N TYR A 168 -5.45 0.16 -17.08
CA TYR A 168 -5.76 1.32 -17.93
C TYR A 168 -7.04 2.06 -17.56
N ARG A 169 -8.13 1.35 -17.24
CA ARG A 169 -9.44 1.99 -17.03
C ARG A 169 -9.41 2.92 -15.82
N LYS A 170 -10.16 4.02 -15.89
CA LYS A 170 -10.32 4.97 -14.78
C LYS A 170 -10.97 4.34 -13.54
N ASP A 171 -11.70 3.24 -13.73
CA ASP A 171 -12.27 2.42 -12.67
C ASP A 171 -11.40 1.23 -12.23
N ALA A 172 -10.08 1.46 -12.22
CA ALA A 172 -9.09 0.46 -11.85
C ALA A 172 -9.00 0.19 -10.34
N MET A 173 -9.17 1.22 -9.50
CA MET A 173 -9.05 1.07 -8.05
C MET A 173 -10.36 0.56 -7.46
N THR A 174 -10.31 -0.56 -6.74
CA THR A 174 -11.51 -1.17 -6.15
C THR A 174 -11.15 -2.05 -4.95
N THR A 175 -12.17 -2.68 -4.38
CA THR A 175 -12.05 -3.75 -3.38
C THR A 175 -12.78 -4.98 -3.92
N LEU A 176 -12.41 -6.18 -3.48
CA LEU A 176 -13.00 -7.39 -4.05
C LEU A 176 -14.47 -7.50 -3.65
N ASN A 177 -14.72 -7.56 -2.34
CA ASN A 177 -16.06 -7.83 -1.79
C ASN A 177 -16.49 -6.83 -0.71
N LYS A 178 -15.69 -5.80 -0.44
CA LYS A 178 -15.90 -4.96 0.75
C LYS A 178 -16.56 -3.63 0.44
N GLY A 179 -16.45 -3.14 -0.78
CA GLY A 179 -16.89 -1.80 -1.19
C GLY A 179 -16.04 -0.68 -0.58
N PRO A 180 -16.28 0.58 -1.00
CA PRO A 180 -15.65 1.75 -0.43
C PRO A 180 -16.03 1.98 1.03
N VAL A 181 -15.19 2.69 1.78
CA VAL A 181 -15.49 3.14 3.14
C VAL A 181 -16.29 4.44 3.16
N ALA A 182 -16.15 5.26 2.12
CA ALA A 182 -16.88 6.50 1.95
C ALA A 182 -16.99 6.87 0.46
N GLU A 183 -17.94 7.73 0.13
CA GLU A 183 -18.16 8.24 -1.22
C GLU A 183 -18.28 9.76 -1.20
N ILE A 184 -17.95 10.40 -2.33
CA ILE A 184 -18.19 11.82 -2.54
C ILE A 184 -19.52 11.97 -3.27
N VAL A 185 -20.52 12.47 -2.55
CA VAL A 185 -21.87 12.69 -3.09
C VAL A 185 -22.20 14.17 -2.96
N ALA A 186 -22.45 14.82 -4.10
CA ALA A 186 -22.78 16.26 -4.16
C ALA A 186 -21.77 17.13 -3.36
N ASN A 187 -20.46 16.91 -3.60
CA ASN A 187 -19.35 17.59 -2.92
C ASN A 187 -19.37 17.45 -1.39
N LYS A 188 -19.84 16.31 -0.88
CA LYS A 188 -19.74 15.94 0.53
C LYS A 188 -19.19 14.53 0.67
N THR A 189 -18.34 14.35 1.66
CA THR A 189 -17.85 13.03 2.05
C THR A 189 -18.91 12.30 2.87
N CYS A 190 -19.42 11.20 2.33
CA CYS A 190 -20.45 10.36 2.92
C CYS A 190 -19.82 9.04 3.37
N VAL A 191 -19.59 8.87 4.68
CA VAL A 191 -19.03 7.65 5.24
C VAL A 191 -20.07 6.52 5.23
N LEU A 192 -19.69 5.38 4.66
CA LEU A 192 -20.54 4.19 4.52
C LEU A 192 -20.24 3.15 5.60
N LYS A 193 -18.95 2.97 5.93
CA LYS A 193 -18.48 2.00 6.93
C LYS A 193 -17.15 2.42 7.52
N LYS A 194 -16.85 1.90 8.71
CA LYS A 194 -15.50 1.97 9.30
C LYS A 194 -14.72 0.71 8.90
N PRO A 195 -13.51 0.84 8.30
CA PRO A 195 -12.70 -0.33 8.00
C PRO A 195 -12.15 -0.95 9.29
N LYS A 196 -11.96 -2.28 9.28
CA LYS A 196 -11.17 -2.93 10.31
C LYS A 196 -9.70 -2.77 9.93
N ARG A 197 -8.96 -1.99 10.70
CA ARG A 197 -7.50 -1.82 10.54
C ARG A 197 -6.78 -2.90 11.35
N GLY A 198 -5.64 -3.36 10.83
CA GLY A 198 -4.73 -4.19 11.60
C GLY A 198 -3.93 -3.38 12.63
N ARG A 199 -3.03 -4.04 13.35
CA ARG A 199 -2.14 -3.36 14.30
C ARG A 199 -1.27 -2.32 13.61
N VAL A 200 -1.38 -1.08 14.06
CA VAL A 200 -0.48 0.02 13.68
C VAL A 200 0.77 -0.03 14.57
N ILE A 201 1.93 0.26 13.98
CA ILE A 201 3.17 0.51 14.73
C ILE A 201 3.26 2.00 15.03
N GLU A 202 3.23 2.34 16.33
CA GLU A 202 3.14 3.74 16.76
C GLU A 202 4.46 4.45 16.61
N GLU A 203 5.58 3.80 16.89
CA GLU A 203 6.92 4.33 16.68
C GLU A 203 7.31 4.35 15.20
N MET A 204 8.22 5.26 14.84
CA MET A 204 8.87 5.19 13.54
C MET A 204 9.84 4.00 13.55
N VAL A 205 9.73 3.13 12.55
CA VAL A 205 10.62 1.99 12.35
C VAL A 205 11.17 2.02 10.93
N GLN A 206 12.36 1.44 10.75
CA GLN A 206 12.92 1.21 9.43
C GLN A 206 12.55 -0.22 9.00
N PRO A 207 11.64 -0.42 8.02
CA PRO A 207 11.26 -1.76 7.61
C PRO A 207 12.44 -2.49 6.95
N ALA A 208 12.48 -3.82 7.06
CA ALA A 208 13.46 -4.65 6.37
C ALA A 208 13.40 -4.42 4.86
N LYS A 209 14.57 -4.33 4.21
CA LYS A 209 14.67 -4.03 2.78
C LYS A 209 14.55 -5.29 1.93
N GLU A 210 15.30 -6.32 2.28
CA GLU A 210 15.51 -7.52 1.48
C GLU A 210 14.43 -8.57 1.82
N VAL A 211 13.17 -8.17 1.62
CA VAL A 211 12.00 -9.04 1.77
C VAL A 211 11.43 -9.37 0.40
N GLU A 212 11.53 -10.64 0.01
CA GLU A 212 11.15 -11.10 -1.33
C GLU A 212 9.78 -11.77 -1.36
N ILE A 213 9.18 -11.84 -2.56
CA ILE A 213 7.98 -12.66 -2.81
C ILE A 213 8.28 -13.67 -3.91
N LEU A 214 7.94 -14.93 -3.66
CA LEU A 214 7.96 -15.99 -4.67
C LEU A 214 6.55 -16.52 -4.95
N TRP A 215 6.09 -16.34 -6.19
CA TRP A 215 4.82 -16.89 -6.65
C TRP A 215 4.93 -18.37 -7.01
N ALA A 216 4.04 -19.20 -6.44
CA ALA A 216 3.94 -20.60 -6.83
C ALA A 216 3.37 -20.72 -8.24
N THR A 217 4.12 -21.41 -9.10
CA THR A 217 3.77 -21.69 -10.50
C THR A 217 3.91 -23.17 -10.80
N LEU A 218 3.24 -23.65 -11.85
CA LEU A 218 3.30 -25.07 -12.23
C LEU A 218 4.72 -25.40 -12.70
N GLY A 219 5.44 -26.20 -11.91
CA GLY A 219 6.81 -26.63 -12.21
C GLY A 219 7.87 -25.52 -12.19
N GLY A 220 7.62 -24.41 -11.49
CA GLY A 220 8.54 -23.27 -11.44
C GLY A 220 8.99 -22.89 -10.03
N GLY A 221 9.88 -21.91 -9.93
CA GLY A 221 10.34 -21.29 -8.68
C GLY A 221 11.46 -22.00 -7.94
N GLU A 222 11.71 -23.30 -8.17
CA GLU A 222 12.76 -24.08 -7.48
C GLU A 222 14.15 -23.45 -7.59
N ARG A 223 14.53 -22.99 -8.79
CA ARG A 223 15.82 -22.32 -9.04
C ARG A 223 15.93 -21.00 -8.26
N ILE A 224 14.86 -20.20 -8.25
CA ILE A 224 14.84 -18.91 -7.56
C ILE A 224 14.91 -19.15 -6.05
N LEU A 225 14.13 -20.09 -5.54
CA LEU A 225 14.10 -20.43 -4.13
C LEU A 225 15.45 -20.99 -3.64
N LYS A 226 16.16 -21.76 -4.49
CA LYS A 226 17.53 -22.20 -4.19
C LYS A 226 18.47 -21.00 -4.06
N MET A 227 18.41 -20.03 -4.97
CA MET A 227 19.24 -18.82 -4.90
C MET A 227 18.93 -18.01 -3.63
N LEU A 228 17.65 -17.86 -3.28
CA LEU A 228 17.22 -17.18 -2.05
C LEU A 228 17.68 -17.92 -0.79
N ALA A 229 17.72 -19.26 -0.80
CA ALA A 229 18.21 -20.05 0.33
C ALA A 229 19.73 -19.95 0.56
N GLU A 230 20.46 -19.49 -0.45
CA GLU A 230 21.92 -19.27 -0.42
C GLU A 230 22.28 -17.78 -0.20
N ASP A 231 21.29 -16.87 -0.20
CA ASP A 231 21.52 -15.42 -0.04
C ASP A 231 21.59 -15.02 1.44
N GLU A 232 22.77 -14.59 1.87
CA GLU A 232 23.02 -14.11 3.23
C GLU A 232 22.35 -12.77 3.56
N ASN A 233 21.88 -12.03 2.54
CA ASN A 233 21.22 -10.74 2.74
C ASN A 233 19.69 -10.85 2.84
N LEU A 234 19.12 -12.04 2.64
CA LEU A 234 17.67 -12.23 2.68
C LEU A 234 17.14 -12.00 4.11
N GLU A 235 16.34 -10.96 4.30
CA GLU A 235 15.76 -10.61 5.61
C GLU A 235 14.39 -11.27 5.82
N GLY A 236 13.68 -11.64 4.75
CA GLY A 236 12.40 -12.33 4.84
C GLY A 236 11.89 -12.83 3.49
N LEU A 237 11.00 -13.82 3.52
CA LEU A 237 10.42 -14.39 2.30
C LEU A 237 8.92 -14.59 2.42
N VAL A 238 8.16 -14.10 1.46
CA VAL A 238 6.73 -14.42 1.30
C VAL A 238 6.56 -15.42 0.16
N LEU A 239 5.84 -16.50 0.43
CA LEU A 239 5.45 -17.49 -0.57
C LEU A 239 3.99 -17.27 -0.93
N ALA A 240 3.69 -16.97 -2.20
CA ALA A 240 2.32 -16.93 -2.69
C ALA A 240 1.91 -18.33 -3.20
N GLY A 241 1.44 -19.17 -2.27
CA GLY A 241 1.11 -20.57 -2.52
C GLY A 241 -0.18 -20.78 -3.33
N PHE A 242 -0.39 -22.00 -3.82
CA PHE A 242 -1.63 -22.41 -4.47
C PHE A 242 -2.79 -22.54 -3.48
N GLY A 243 -3.99 -22.10 -3.87
CA GLY A 243 -5.23 -22.36 -3.13
C GLY A 243 -5.12 -21.98 -1.64
N ALA A 244 -5.14 -22.99 -0.76
CA ALA A 244 -5.02 -22.84 0.69
C ALA A 244 -3.60 -22.44 1.20
N GLY A 245 -2.67 -22.06 0.32
CA GLY A 245 -1.28 -21.77 0.66
C GLY A 245 -0.35 -22.98 0.51
N ASN A 246 -0.61 -23.86 -0.46
CA ASN A 246 0.21 -25.04 -0.70
C ASN A 246 1.33 -24.75 -1.72
N VAL A 247 2.45 -25.44 -1.62
CA VAL A 247 3.59 -25.36 -2.56
C VAL A 247 3.94 -26.75 -3.10
N ASN A 248 4.79 -26.79 -4.12
CA ASN A 248 5.35 -28.05 -4.60
C ASN A 248 6.30 -28.65 -3.52
N PRO A 249 6.22 -29.96 -3.20
CA PRO A 249 7.17 -30.63 -2.30
C PRO A 249 8.64 -30.35 -2.60
N ALA A 250 9.00 -30.15 -3.87
CA ALA A 250 10.37 -29.81 -4.29
C ALA A 250 10.91 -28.50 -3.70
N TRP A 251 10.05 -27.61 -3.19
CA TRP A 251 10.43 -26.37 -2.51
C TRP A 251 10.79 -26.58 -1.03
N VAL A 252 10.28 -27.65 -0.41
CA VAL A 252 10.38 -27.88 1.03
C VAL A 252 11.84 -27.93 1.54
N PRO A 253 12.81 -28.55 0.83
CA PRO A 253 14.22 -28.53 1.26
C PRO A 253 14.79 -27.12 1.39
N GLN A 254 14.51 -26.23 0.43
CA GLN A 254 15.02 -24.86 0.42
C GLN A 254 14.27 -23.99 1.43
N ILE A 255 12.94 -24.16 1.58
CA ILE A 255 12.19 -23.48 2.65
C ILE A 255 12.77 -23.84 4.02
N ARG A 256 13.04 -25.14 4.25
CA ARG A 256 13.65 -25.62 5.50
C ARG A 256 15.03 -24.99 5.74
N GLN A 257 15.83 -24.83 4.70
CA GLN A 257 17.13 -24.17 4.80
C GLN A 257 16.98 -22.69 5.20
N ILE A 258 16.07 -21.95 4.55
CA ILE A 258 15.81 -20.55 4.87
C ILE A 258 15.36 -20.38 6.32
N VAL A 259 14.41 -21.21 6.77
CA VAL A 259 13.93 -21.19 8.18
C VAL A 259 15.06 -21.54 9.16
N ARG A 260 15.97 -22.45 8.81
CA ARG A 260 17.13 -22.80 9.65
C ARG A 260 18.19 -21.69 9.73
N ASN A 261 18.19 -20.78 8.77
CA ASN A 261 19.05 -19.58 8.77
C ASN A 261 18.39 -18.42 9.54
N ASP A 262 17.34 -18.69 10.32
CA ASP A 262 16.55 -17.71 11.09
C ASP A 262 15.90 -16.61 10.24
N VAL A 263 15.72 -16.85 8.93
CA VAL A 263 15.00 -15.95 8.03
C VAL A 263 13.50 -16.27 8.11
N PRO A 264 12.63 -15.30 8.48
CA PRO A 264 11.20 -15.52 8.57
C PRO A 264 10.58 -15.76 7.18
N VAL A 265 9.93 -16.90 7.03
CA VAL A 265 9.17 -17.26 5.83
C VAL A 265 7.67 -17.15 6.15
N VAL A 266 6.90 -16.46 5.31
CA VAL A 266 5.45 -16.34 5.43
C VAL A 266 4.78 -17.03 4.25
N ILE A 267 3.89 -17.98 4.53
CA ILE A 267 3.02 -18.57 3.50
C ILE A 267 1.73 -17.76 3.35
N THR A 268 1.39 -17.40 2.13
CA THR A 268 0.12 -16.77 1.72
C THR A 268 -0.51 -17.58 0.58
N SER A 269 -1.61 -17.10 0.02
CA SER A 269 -2.21 -17.63 -1.19
C SER A 269 -2.02 -16.65 -2.35
N ARG A 270 -1.76 -17.19 -3.55
CA ARG A 270 -1.79 -16.43 -4.81
C ARG A 270 -3.21 -16.10 -5.28
N CYS A 271 -4.24 -16.65 -4.64
CA CYS A 271 -5.62 -16.28 -4.90
C CYS A 271 -5.86 -14.83 -4.44
N LEU A 272 -6.60 -14.05 -5.24
CA LEU A 272 -6.93 -12.65 -4.90
C LEU A 272 -7.64 -12.55 -3.54
N GLN A 273 -8.51 -13.51 -3.25
CA GLN A 273 -9.08 -13.71 -1.92
C GLN A 273 -8.24 -14.74 -1.17
N ALA A 274 -7.15 -14.25 -0.59
CA ALA A 274 -6.21 -15.10 0.10
C ALA A 274 -6.80 -15.61 1.43
N ARG A 275 -6.66 -16.91 1.68
CA ARG A 275 -6.80 -17.50 3.01
C ARG A 275 -5.93 -18.75 3.09
N VAL A 276 -4.98 -18.74 4.02
CA VAL A 276 -4.19 -19.92 4.35
C VAL A 276 -5.04 -20.87 5.19
N LEU A 277 -5.10 -22.15 4.82
CA LEU A 277 -5.85 -23.17 5.57
C LEU A 277 -4.96 -24.34 5.95
N THR A 278 -5.06 -24.79 7.21
CA THR A 278 -4.29 -25.90 7.76
C THR A 278 -5.11 -27.18 7.83
N CYS A 279 -5.78 -27.53 6.72
CA CYS A 279 -6.66 -28.72 6.63
C CYS A 279 -6.08 -29.87 5.80
N TYR A 280 -4.87 -29.74 5.28
CA TYR A 280 -4.21 -30.74 4.43
C TYR A 280 -2.91 -31.23 5.04
N GLY A 281 -2.72 -32.54 5.15
CA GLY A 281 -1.57 -33.15 5.83
C GLY A 281 -0.41 -33.65 4.94
N TYR A 282 -0.40 -33.32 3.65
CA TYR A 282 0.64 -33.80 2.71
C TYR A 282 1.87 -32.87 2.66
N GLU A 283 3.01 -33.36 2.16
CA GLU A 283 4.23 -32.56 2.05
C GLU A 283 4.04 -31.34 1.13
N GLY A 284 4.50 -30.17 1.56
CA GLY A 284 4.28 -28.91 0.85
C GLY A 284 2.90 -28.29 1.10
N SER A 285 2.04 -28.90 1.92
CA SER A 285 0.82 -28.23 2.38
C SER A 285 1.13 -27.08 3.34
N ALA A 286 0.25 -26.07 3.41
CA ALA A 286 0.39 -24.97 4.37
C ALA A 286 0.54 -25.47 5.81
N GLN A 287 -0.19 -26.51 6.20
CA GLN A 287 -0.08 -27.13 7.52
C GLN A 287 1.34 -27.65 7.78
N LYS A 288 1.90 -28.42 6.84
CA LYS A 288 3.26 -28.99 6.98
C LYS A 288 4.35 -27.93 6.93
N LEU A 289 4.15 -26.85 6.18
CA LEU A 289 5.04 -25.69 6.21
C LEU A 289 4.97 -24.96 7.56
N ILE A 290 3.79 -24.79 8.15
CA ILE A 290 3.66 -24.14 9.47
C ILE A 290 4.30 -25.00 10.57
N GLU A 291 4.13 -26.32 10.53
CA GLU A 291 4.85 -27.26 11.40
C GLU A 291 6.38 -27.16 11.25
N LEU A 292 6.87 -26.74 10.08
CA LEU A 292 8.29 -26.52 9.78
C LEU A 292 8.83 -25.19 10.35
N GLY A 293 7.97 -24.29 10.82
CA GLY A 293 8.34 -22.95 11.31
C GLY A 293 8.00 -21.81 10.34
N VAL A 294 7.32 -22.09 9.22
CA VAL A 294 6.78 -21.04 8.33
C VAL A 294 5.60 -20.33 9.01
N LEU A 295 5.57 -19.02 8.92
CA LEU A 295 4.52 -18.18 9.47
C LEU A 295 3.29 -18.17 8.54
N SER A 296 2.08 -18.17 9.12
CA SER A 296 0.84 -18.00 8.36
C SER A 296 0.58 -16.52 8.06
N GLY A 297 0.34 -16.18 6.80
CA GLY A 297 -0.14 -14.86 6.39
C GLY A 297 -1.64 -14.64 6.58
N GLY A 298 -2.40 -15.63 7.06
CA GLY A 298 -3.84 -15.51 7.27
C GLY A 298 -4.59 -15.14 5.98
N ASN A 299 -5.23 -13.95 5.95
CA ASN A 299 -5.91 -13.42 4.78
C ASN A 299 -5.15 -12.31 4.03
N LEU A 300 -3.89 -12.04 4.38
CA LEU A 300 -3.08 -11.04 3.68
C LEU A 300 -2.86 -11.49 2.24
N THR A 301 -2.95 -10.54 1.30
CA THR A 301 -2.40 -10.76 -0.04
C THR A 301 -0.87 -10.88 0.05
N PRO A 302 -0.20 -11.47 -0.95
CA PRO A 302 1.26 -11.58 -0.91
C PRO A 302 1.96 -10.21 -0.84
N LEU A 303 1.41 -9.18 -1.50
CA LEU A 303 1.93 -7.81 -1.44
C LEU A 303 1.80 -7.22 -0.03
N GLN A 304 0.63 -7.35 0.59
CA GLN A 304 0.41 -6.91 1.97
C GLN A 304 1.29 -7.68 2.96
N ALA A 305 1.41 -9.00 2.80
CA ALA A 305 2.25 -9.84 3.65
C ALA A 305 3.72 -9.43 3.57
N ARG A 306 4.22 -9.06 2.38
CA ARG A 306 5.60 -8.59 2.21
C ARG A 306 5.86 -7.30 2.98
N LEU A 307 4.98 -6.31 2.85
CA LEU A 307 5.11 -5.03 3.53
C LEU A 307 4.96 -5.19 5.06
N LYS A 308 3.99 -5.97 5.50
CA LYS A 308 3.77 -6.22 6.92
C LYS A 308 4.90 -7.04 7.53
N LEU A 309 5.44 -8.03 6.81
CA LEU A 309 6.63 -8.76 7.23
C LEU A 309 7.82 -7.81 7.39
N ALA A 310 8.08 -6.95 6.40
CA ALA A 310 9.15 -5.97 6.44
C ALA A 310 9.04 -5.01 7.65
N VAL A 311 7.84 -4.49 7.91
CA VAL A 311 7.59 -3.64 9.10
C VAL A 311 7.77 -4.43 10.39
N GLY A 312 7.29 -5.66 10.46
CA GLY A 312 7.42 -6.51 11.65
C GLY A 312 8.87 -6.83 11.98
N ILE A 313 9.69 -7.17 10.99
CA ILE A 313 11.14 -7.38 11.14
C ILE A 313 11.81 -6.08 11.58
N GLY A 314 11.53 -4.96 10.91
CA GLY A 314 12.08 -3.65 11.25
C GLY A 314 11.73 -3.18 12.67
N LYS A 315 10.57 -3.59 13.18
CA LYS A 315 10.14 -3.37 14.56
C LYS A 315 10.85 -4.26 15.58
N GLY A 316 11.51 -5.33 15.12
CA GLY A 316 12.19 -6.33 15.94
C GLY A 316 11.31 -7.49 16.40
N PHE A 317 10.14 -7.70 15.78
CA PHE A 317 9.30 -8.85 16.09
C PHE A 317 9.90 -10.14 15.55
N THR A 318 9.81 -11.21 16.33
CA THR A 318 10.28 -12.55 15.97
C THR A 318 9.27 -13.61 16.40
N GLY A 319 9.37 -14.82 15.84
CA GLY A 319 8.59 -15.99 16.25
C GLY A 319 7.10 -15.70 16.43
N LYS A 320 6.60 -15.90 17.65
CA LYS A 320 5.17 -15.73 17.98
C LYS A 320 4.70 -14.28 17.89
N ASP A 321 5.53 -13.30 18.25
CA ASP A 321 5.13 -11.89 18.17
C ASP A 321 4.97 -11.45 16.71
N LEU A 322 5.87 -11.91 15.84
CA LEU A 322 5.76 -11.66 14.40
C LEU A 322 4.53 -12.37 13.81
N GLN A 323 4.28 -13.62 14.22
CA GLN A 323 3.07 -14.35 13.80
C GLN A 323 1.78 -13.62 14.21
N SER A 324 1.71 -13.16 15.47
CA SER A 324 0.56 -12.43 15.99
C SER A 324 0.38 -11.10 15.27
N TYR A 325 1.46 -10.37 14.99
CA TYR A 325 1.41 -9.15 14.20
C TYR A 325 0.85 -9.40 12.80
N LEU A 326 1.34 -10.44 12.10
CA LEU A 326 0.84 -10.78 10.76
C LEU A 326 -0.66 -11.11 10.75
N LEU A 327 -1.17 -11.81 11.77
CA LEU A 327 -2.57 -12.22 11.86
C LEU A 327 -3.53 -11.12 12.32
N ASP A 328 -3.03 -10.03 12.90
CA ASP A 328 -3.86 -8.88 13.29
C ASP A 328 -4.19 -7.99 12.08
N GLN A 329 -5.20 -8.43 11.31
CA GLN A 329 -5.58 -7.91 9.99
C GLN A 329 -6.87 -7.10 10.02
#